data_AF-A0A529P4K4-F1
#
_entry.id   AF-A0A529P4K4-F1
#
_cell.length_a   1.000
_cell.length_b   1.000
_cell.length_c   1.000
_cell.angle_alpha   90.00
_cell.angle_beta   90.00
_cell.angle_gamma   90.00
#
_symmetry.space_group_name_H-M   'P 1'
#
loop_
_entity.id
_entity.type
_entity.pdbx_description
1 polymer ?
#
loop_
_entity_poly.entity_id
_entity_poly.type
_entity_poly.pdbx_seq_one_letter_code
_entity_poly.pdbx_strand_id
1 'polypeptide(L)'
;MEAQLVGTPLAASKARGQHRPSVFSDHIMEVLDHIEYRLCDGAEDLEAIYRLRYNSYLHAGMVKSDASRMVKDRFDDLPNSYRFGVFFDGALVSTIRIHYANAKYPVSPSTDVFGDVLA
;
A
#
# COMPACT_ATOMS: atom_id res chain seq x y z
N MET A 1 -40.26 -25.14 -19.10
CA MET A 1 -40.63 -24.19 -18.02
C MET A 1 -39.62 -23.09 -18.03
N GLU A 2 -39.93 -22.03 -18.77
CA GLU A 2 -39.19 -20.78 -18.78
C GLU A 2 -39.45 -20.05 -17.45
N ALA A 3 -38.40 -19.62 -16.79
CA ALA A 3 -38.48 -18.67 -15.68
C ALA A 3 -37.92 -17.34 -16.18
N GLN A 4 -38.82 -16.51 -16.70
CA GLN A 4 -38.55 -15.16 -17.13
C GLN A 4 -38.35 -14.27 -15.90
N LEU A 5 -37.11 -13.97 -15.56
CA LEU A 5 -36.77 -12.96 -14.55
C LEU A 5 -36.77 -11.59 -15.22
N VAL A 6 -37.95 -10.96 -15.22
CA VAL A 6 -38.13 -9.52 -15.51
C VAL A 6 -37.53 -8.73 -14.35
N GLY A 7 -36.25 -8.38 -14.47
CA GLY A 7 -35.61 -7.37 -13.64
C GLY A 7 -35.89 -5.99 -14.23
N THR A 8 -36.77 -5.24 -13.58
CA THR A 8 -37.10 -3.84 -13.91
C THR A 8 -35.82 -3.00 -14.02
N PRO A 9 -35.63 -2.16 -15.05
CA PRO A 9 -34.46 -1.29 -15.12
C PRO A 9 -34.48 -0.32 -13.92
N LEU A 10 -33.40 -0.35 -13.16
CA LEU A 10 -33.13 0.61 -12.09
C LEU A 10 -33.24 2.01 -12.70
N ALA A 11 -34.27 2.75 -12.29
CA ALA A 11 -34.54 4.10 -12.77
C ALA A 11 -33.26 4.92 -12.77
N ALA A 12 -32.93 5.50 -13.92
CA ALA A 12 -31.80 6.40 -14.10
C ALA A 12 -31.83 7.46 -12.99
N SER A 13 -30.84 7.37 -12.09
CA SER A 13 -30.64 8.34 -11.02
C SER A 13 -30.42 9.71 -11.67
N LYS A 14 -31.40 10.59 -11.46
CA LYS A 14 -31.42 11.97 -11.95
C LYS A 14 -30.15 12.69 -11.51
N ALA A 15 -29.46 13.26 -12.51
CA ALA A 15 -28.53 14.38 -12.40
C ALA A 15 -27.61 14.39 -11.16
N ARG A 16 -26.50 13.64 -11.24
CA ARG A 16 -25.28 14.07 -10.54
C ARG A 16 -24.93 15.45 -11.12
N GLY A 17 -25.11 16.50 -10.32
CA GLY A 17 -24.64 17.84 -10.68
C GLY A 17 -23.19 17.72 -11.14
N GLN A 18 -22.90 18.27 -12.32
CA GLN A 18 -21.56 18.28 -12.89
C GLN A 18 -20.68 19.19 -12.02
N HIS A 19 -20.17 18.67 -10.91
CA HIS A 19 -19.07 19.32 -10.21
C HIS A 19 -17.84 19.03 -11.07
N ARG A 20 -17.45 20.00 -11.91
CA ARG A 20 -16.15 19.95 -12.56
C ARG A 20 -15.11 19.75 -11.45
N PRO A 21 -14.25 18.71 -11.54
CA PRO A 21 -13.16 18.57 -10.60
C PRO A 21 -12.39 19.89 -10.51
N SER A 22 -11.95 20.23 -9.30
CA SER A 22 -11.15 21.42 -9.12
C SER A 22 -9.84 21.28 -9.91
N VAL A 23 -9.25 22.39 -10.36
CA VAL A 23 -7.93 22.38 -11.03
C VAL A 23 -6.89 21.61 -10.21
N PHE A 24 -6.98 21.68 -8.88
CA PHE A 24 -6.15 20.89 -7.98
C PHE A 24 -6.38 19.38 -8.11
N SER A 25 -7.64 18.94 -8.19
CA SER A 25 -8.01 17.53 -8.40
C SER A 25 -7.51 17.03 -9.76
N ASP A 26 -7.62 17.85 -10.81
CA ASP A 26 -7.11 17.51 -12.14
C ASP A 26 -5.59 17.31 -12.11
N HIS A 27 -4.84 18.22 -11.49
CA HIS A 27 -3.39 18.06 -11.32
C HIS A 27 -2.99 16.85 -10.47
N ILE A 28 -3.76 16.49 -9.44
CA ILE A 28 -3.51 15.24 -8.70
C ILE A 28 -3.67 14.04 -9.64
N MET A 29 -4.72 14.01 -10.45
CA MET A 29 -4.95 12.90 -11.37
C MET A 29 -3.82 12.81 -12.42
N GLU A 30 -3.37 13.94 -12.96
CA GLU A 30 -2.21 13.99 -13.86
C GLU A 30 -0.95 13.41 -13.19
N VAL A 31 -0.67 13.74 -11.92
CA VAL A 31 0.46 13.16 -11.18
C VAL A 31 0.31 11.65 -11.01
N LEU A 32 -0.92 11.17 -10.76
CA LEU A 32 -1.18 9.73 -10.59
C LEU A 32 -0.95 8.92 -11.87
N ASP A 33 -1.06 9.52 -13.05
CA ASP A 33 -0.74 8.86 -14.33
C ASP A 33 0.74 8.47 -14.44
N HIS A 34 1.62 9.10 -13.64
CA HIS A 34 3.05 8.79 -13.55
C HIS A 34 3.39 7.81 -12.43
N ILE A 35 2.39 7.41 -11.62
CA ILE A 35 2.59 6.55 -10.47
C ILE A 35 2.31 5.09 -10.83
N GLU A 36 3.27 4.22 -10.55
CA GLU A 36 3.11 2.77 -10.64
C GLU A 36 3.23 2.13 -9.25
N TYR A 37 2.33 1.19 -8.96
CA TYR A 37 2.37 0.37 -7.75
C TYR A 37 2.80 -1.04 -8.14
N ARG A 38 3.87 -1.54 -7.53
CA ARG A 38 4.37 -2.89 -7.81
C ARG A 38 4.49 -3.68 -6.53
N LEU A 39 4.09 -4.95 -6.56
CA LEU A 39 4.47 -5.90 -5.51
C LEU A 39 5.96 -6.19 -5.69
N CYS A 40 6.74 -6.00 -4.63
CA CYS A 40 8.18 -6.19 -4.64
C CYS A 40 8.51 -7.46 -3.88
N ASP A 41 8.97 -8.49 -4.60
CA ASP A 41 9.40 -9.78 -4.07
C ASP A 41 10.82 -10.20 -4.54
N GLY A 42 11.36 -9.55 -5.56
CA GLY A 42 12.72 -9.75 -6.06
C GLY A 42 13.81 -9.10 -5.19
N ALA A 43 14.96 -9.76 -5.03
CA ALA A 43 16.01 -9.35 -4.10
C ALA A 43 16.47 -7.88 -4.25
N GLU A 44 16.61 -7.38 -5.48
CA GLU A 44 17.00 -5.99 -5.75
C GLU A 44 15.93 -4.99 -5.29
N ASP A 45 14.65 -5.25 -5.58
CA ASP A 45 13.54 -4.42 -5.14
C ASP A 45 13.46 -4.36 -3.61
N LEU A 46 13.70 -5.51 -2.95
CA LEU A 46 13.69 -5.60 -1.50
C LEU A 46 14.81 -4.77 -0.88
N GLU A 47 16.01 -4.83 -1.44
CA GLU A 47 17.13 -4.01 -0.99
C GLU A 47 16.82 -2.51 -1.16
N ALA A 48 16.28 -2.11 -2.31
CA ALA A 48 15.88 -0.73 -2.57
C ALA A 48 14.84 -0.24 -1.53
N ILE A 49 13.84 -1.07 -1.21
CA ILE A 49 12.85 -0.80 -0.15
C ILE A 49 13.51 -0.63 1.20
N TYR A 50 14.46 -1.49 1.59
CA TYR A 50 15.11 -1.40 2.90
C TYR A 50 15.99 -0.16 3.03
N ARG A 51 16.65 0.26 1.95
CA ARG A 51 17.41 1.51 1.89
C ARG A 51 16.49 2.73 1.97
N LEU A 52 15.35 2.70 1.26
CA LEU A 52 14.35 3.76 1.31
C LEU A 52 13.79 3.93 2.74
N ARG A 53 13.39 2.83 3.39
CA ARG A 53 12.92 2.85 4.78
C ARG A 53 13.97 3.44 5.73
N TYR A 54 15.23 3.01 5.59
CA TYR A 54 16.32 3.56 6.38
C TYR A 54 16.44 5.08 6.23
N ASN A 55 16.48 5.57 4.99
CA ASN A 55 16.58 7.02 4.73
C ASN A 55 15.38 7.78 5.33
N SER A 56 14.15 7.28 5.14
CA SER A 56 12.94 7.89 5.68
C SER A 56 12.93 7.92 7.21
N TYR A 57 13.25 6.81 7.86
CA TYR A 57 13.28 6.71 9.32
C TYR A 57 14.42 7.51 9.94
N LEU A 58 15.58 7.59 9.27
CA LEU A 58 16.69 8.42 9.71
C LEU A 58 16.30 9.90 9.66
N HIS A 59 15.67 10.34 8.56
CA HIS A 59 15.17 11.71 8.42
C HIS A 59 14.08 12.04 9.45
N ALA A 60 13.22 11.07 9.78
CA ALA A 60 12.20 11.21 10.82
C ALA A 60 12.74 11.07 12.26
N GLY A 61 14.04 10.81 12.46
CA GLY A 61 14.64 10.60 13.78
C GLY A 61 14.22 9.30 14.48
N MET A 62 13.64 8.34 13.74
CA MET A 62 13.14 7.06 14.27
C MET A 62 14.24 6.00 14.41
N VAL A 63 15.35 6.15 13.69
CA VAL A 63 16.52 5.25 13.78
C VAL A 63 17.81 6.05 13.89
N LYS A 64 18.84 5.43 14.47
CA LYS A 64 20.21 5.95 14.46
C LYS A 64 20.91 5.55 13.17
N SER A 65 21.96 6.28 12.81
CA SER A 65 22.82 5.90 11.69
C SER A 65 23.45 4.54 11.93
N ASP A 66 23.36 3.64 10.95
CA ASP A 66 23.92 2.30 10.99
C ASP A 66 24.76 2.01 9.74
N ALA A 67 25.71 1.09 9.86
CA ALA A 67 26.63 0.72 8.77
C ALA A 67 25.92 0.04 7.58
N SER A 68 24.84 -0.72 7.82
CA SER A 68 24.10 -1.42 6.76
C SER A 68 23.31 -0.45 5.88
N ARG A 69 22.93 0.72 6.41
CA ARG A 69 22.04 1.70 5.78
C ARG A 69 20.74 1.07 5.24
N MET A 70 20.23 0.09 5.97
CA MET A 70 19.02 -0.66 5.63
C MET A 70 18.17 -0.88 6.88
N VAL A 71 16.85 -0.85 6.71
CA VAL A 71 15.91 -1.25 7.76
C VAL A 71 15.11 -2.46 7.27
N LYS A 72 15.39 -3.60 7.88
CA LYS A 72 14.70 -4.88 7.72
C LYS A 72 14.43 -5.48 9.10
N ASP A 73 13.28 -6.11 9.28
CA ASP A 73 12.92 -6.81 10.52
C ASP A 73 12.46 -8.26 10.26
N ARG A 74 12.16 -8.99 11.34
CA ARG A 74 11.67 -10.38 11.28
C ARG A 74 10.30 -10.53 10.61
N PHE A 75 9.53 -9.45 10.47
CA PHE A 75 8.21 -9.48 9.88
C PHE A 75 8.25 -9.39 8.36
N ASP A 76 9.34 -8.86 7.78
CA ASP A 76 9.49 -8.74 6.33
C ASP A 76 9.46 -10.09 5.60
N ASP A 77 9.96 -11.15 6.23
CA ASP A 77 10.08 -12.49 5.62
C ASP A 77 8.87 -13.40 5.93
N LEU A 78 7.82 -12.88 6.57
CA LEU A 78 6.62 -13.67 6.87
C LEU A 78 5.76 -13.91 5.62
N PRO A 79 5.09 -15.07 5.51
CA PRO A 79 4.24 -15.40 4.36
C PRO A 79 2.98 -14.51 4.24
N ASN A 80 2.69 -13.72 5.28
CA ASN A 80 1.60 -12.75 5.30
C ASN A 80 2.06 -11.29 5.16
N SER A 81 3.32 -11.08 4.79
CA SER A 81 3.94 -9.76 4.59
C SER A 81 4.10 -9.47 3.11
N TYR A 82 3.45 -8.42 2.62
CA TYR A 82 3.60 -7.94 1.25
C TYR A 82 4.17 -6.54 1.27
N ARG A 83 5.18 -6.29 0.45
CA ARG A 83 5.77 -4.96 0.31
C ARG A 83 5.50 -4.45 -1.09
N PHE A 84 4.89 -3.27 -1.16
CA PHE A 84 4.65 -2.57 -2.39
C PHE A 84 5.63 -1.42 -2.51
N GLY A 85 6.20 -1.26 -3.70
CA GLY A 85 6.89 -0.04 -4.11
C GLY A 85 5.91 0.90 -4.80
N VAL A 86 6.04 2.19 -4.54
CA VAL A 86 5.39 3.27 -5.29
C VAL A 86 6.46 3.94 -6.12
N PHE A 87 6.30 3.87 -7.43
CA PHE A 87 7.27 4.38 -8.39
C PHE A 87 6.69 5.60 -9.09
N PHE A 88 7.49 6.66 -9.23
CA PHE A 88 7.15 7.82 -10.07
C PHE A 88 8.12 7.80 -11.26
N ASP A 89 7.60 7.71 -12.49
CA ASP A 89 8.41 7.58 -13.71
C ASP A 89 9.49 6.48 -13.59
N GLY A 90 9.12 5.33 -12.99
CA GLY A 90 10.00 4.18 -12.79
C GLY A 90 10.99 4.28 -11.62
N ALA A 91 11.08 5.43 -10.92
CA ALA A 91 11.92 5.58 -9.73
C ALA A 91 11.15 5.28 -8.45
N LEU A 92 11.70 4.44 -7.56
CA LEU A 92 11.08 4.12 -6.27
C LEU A 92 11.08 5.35 -5.34
N VAL A 93 9.90 5.90 -5.07
CA VAL A 93 9.72 7.12 -4.26
C VAL A 93 9.07 6.86 -2.91
N SER A 94 8.29 5.77 -2.77
CA SER A 94 7.67 5.37 -1.51
C SER A 94 7.52 3.86 -1.42
N THR A 95 7.23 3.35 -0.22
CA THR A 95 6.95 1.92 0.00
C THR A 95 5.88 1.74 1.07
N ILE A 96 5.02 0.74 0.87
CA ILE A 96 3.97 0.35 1.80
C ILE A 96 4.15 -1.13 2.11
N ARG A 97 4.16 -1.49 3.40
CA ARG A 97 4.10 -2.89 3.85
C ARG A 97 2.71 -3.19 4.36
N ILE A 98 2.09 -4.23 3.82
CA ILE A 98 0.79 -4.73 4.25
C ILE A 98 0.99 -6.10 4.89
N HIS A 99 0.51 -6.23 6.13
CA HIS A 99 0.32 -7.52 6.79
C HIS A 99 -1.16 -7.84 6.86
N TYR A 100 -1.54 -9.06 6.51
CA TYR A 100 -2.87 -9.58 6.85
C TYR A 100 -2.74 -10.59 8.00
N ALA A 101 -3.43 -10.32 9.10
CA ALA A 101 -3.44 -11.19 10.27
C ALA A 101 -4.77 -11.96 10.35
N ASN A 102 -4.70 -13.27 10.58
CA ASN A 102 -5.86 -14.13 10.80
C ASN A 102 -5.47 -15.36 11.62
N ALA A 103 -6.41 -16.25 11.94
CA ALA A 103 -6.14 -17.45 12.74
C ALA A 103 -5.04 -18.38 12.17
N LYS A 104 -4.83 -18.39 10.84
CA LYS A 104 -3.76 -19.17 10.19
C LYS A 104 -2.42 -18.43 10.21
N TYR A 105 -2.43 -17.10 10.09
CA TYR A 105 -1.25 -16.24 10.11
C TYR A 105 -1.41 -15.15 11.18
N PRO A 106 -1.25 -15.49 12.47
CA PRO A 106 -1.56 -14.56 13.56
C PRO A 106 -0.47 -13.51 13.81
N VAL A 107 0.72 -13.70 13.24
CA VAL A 107 1.89 -12.84 13.52
C VAL A 107 1.95 -11.66 12.56
N SER A 108 2.06 -10.45 13.11
CA SER A 108 2.24 -9.18 12.39
C SER A 108 2.89 -8.15 13.33
N PRO A 109 3.40 -7.02 12.82
CA PRO A 109 3.85 -5.93 13.68
C PRO A 109 2.77 -5.44 14.66
N SER A 110 1.51 -5.36 14.20
CA SER A 110 0.41 -4.89 15.01
C SER A 110 0.02 -5.87 16.13
N THR A 111 0.07 -7.18 15.88
CA THR A 111 -0.21 -8.18 16.93
C THR A 111 0.91 -8.29 17.96
N ASP A 112 2.13 -7.83 17.63
CA ASP A 112 3.24 -7.73 18.58
C ASP A 112 3.09 -6.48 19.47
N VAL A 113 2.74 -5.33 18.88
CA VAL A 113 2.64 -4.05 19.60
C VAL A 113 1.34 -3.94 20.41
N PHE A 114 0.24 -4.48 19.90
CA PHE A 114 -1.12 -4.38 20.48
C PHE A 114 -1.68 -5.76 20.83
N GLY A 115 -0.82 -6.67 21.30
CA GLY A 115 -1.20 -8.04 21.63
C GLY A 115 -2.27 -8.13 22.72
N ASP A 116 -2.38 -7.14 23.60
CA ASP A 116 -3.43 -7.06 24.62
C ASP A 116 -4.86 -6.88 24.04
N VAL A 117 -4.96 -6.32 22.83
CA VAL A 117 -6.24 -6.09 22.15
C VAL A 117 -6.49 -7.13 21.04
N LEU A 118 -5.43 -7.61 20.40
CA LEU A 118 -5.50 -8.42 19.18
C LEU A 118 -5.16 -9.91 19.35
N ALA A 119 -4.70 -10.36 20.53
CA ALA A 119 -4.35 -11.77 20.78
C ALA A 119 -5.57 -12.71 20.87
#